data_AF-A0A1F4A998-F1
#
_entry.id   AF-A0A1F4A998-F1
#
_cell.length_a   1.000
_cell.length_b   1.000
_cell.length_c   1.000
_cell.angle_alpha   90.00
_cell.angle_beta   90.00
_cell.angle_gamma   90.00
#
_symmetry.space_group_name_H-M   'P 1'
#
loop_
_entity.id
_entity.type
_entity.pdbx_description
1 polymer ?
#
loop_
_entity_poly.entity_id
_entity_poly.type
_entity_poly.pdbx_seq_one_letter_code
_entity_poly.pdbx_strand_id
1 'polypeptide(L)'
;MEWKKEYRLGIHEIDEQHKVLVECISDIERAVAQYDRQSADAAIVRMADLAQAHFTLEECLMRILDYPGLAEHADHHKQFSVHLETLQEPFVTTDVFRERIEFLHQWWDTHVQKHDKSYALHLLKHTALGKS
;
A
#
# COMPACT_ATOMS: atom_id res chain seq x y z
N MET A 1 -1.87 -12.49 -3.13
CA MET A 1 -0.80 -11.72 -3.76
C MET A 1 0.52 -12.32 -3.28
N GLU A 2 1.64 -12.04 -3.91
CA GLU A 2 2.94 -12.48 -3.40
C GLU A 2 3.94 -11.33 -3.45
N TRP A 3 4.83 -11.29 -2.47
CA TRP A 3 5.93 -10.34 -2.45
C TRP A 3 6.88 -10.62 -3.62
N LYS A 4 7.17 -9.59 -4.42
CA LYS A 4 8.09 -9.70 -5.56
C LYS A 4 9.32 -8.83 -5.36
N LYS A 5 10.45 -9.22 -5.95
CA LYS A 5 11.72 -8.47 -5.82
C LYS A 5 11.62 -7.07 -6.39
N GLU A 6 10.75 -6.87 -7.37
CA GLU A 6 10.51 -5.61 -8.05
C GLU A 6 9.85 -4.55 -7.15
N TYR A 7 9.25 -4.96 -6.03
CA TYR A 7 8.67 -4.05 -5.03
C TYR A 7 9.71 -3.49 -4.06
N ARG A 8 10.95 -3.98 -4.11
CA ARG A 8 12.02 -3.52 -3.24
C ARG A 8 12.46 -2.10 -3.63
N LEU A 9 12.47 -1.21 -2.66
CA LEU A 9 12.92 0.18 -2.79
C LEU A 9 14.37 0.36 -2.33
N GLY A 10 14.88 -0.56 -1.50
CA GLY A 10 16.22 -0.46 -0.92
C GLY A 10 16.26 0.34 0.39
N ILE A 11 15.09 0.64 0.95
CA ILE A 11 14.91 1.27 2.27
C ILE A 11 14.35 0.17 3.18
N HIS A 12 15.21 -0.41 4.03
CA HIS A 12 14.86 -1.63 4.77
C HIS A 12 13.52 -1.54 5.52
N GLU A 13 13.30 -0.45 6.26
CA GLU A 13 12.07 -0.25 7.03
C GLU A 13 10.82 -0.23 6.15
N ILE A 14 10.89 0.44 5.00
CA ILE A 14 9.78 0.50 4.03
C ILE A 14 9.57 -0.88 3.37
N ASP A 15 10.66 -1.55 2.99
CA ASP A 15 10.59 -2.88 2.37
C ASP A 15 9.94 -3.91 3.32
N GLU A 16 10.17 -3.83 4.64
CA GLU A 16 9.48 -4.70 5.60
C GLU A 16 8.00 -4.34 5.74
N GLN A 17 7.64 -3.05 5.81
CA GLN A 17 6.23 -2.63 5.84
C GLN A 17 5.48 -3.07 4.58
N HIS A 18 6.11 -2.96 3.41
CA HIS A 18 5.53 -3.41 2.15
C HIS A 18 5.23 -4.91 2.13
N LYS A 19 6.10 -5.75 2.70
CA LYS A 19 5.84 -7.19 2.78
C LYS A 19 4.59 -7.49 3.61
N VAL A 20 4.46 -6.84 4.78
CA VAL A 20 3.31 -7.06 5.66
C VAL A 20 2.01 -6.59 4.99
N LEU A 21 2.04 -5.49 4.23
CA LEU A 21 0.89 -5.03 3.45
C LEU A 21 0.49 -6.01 2.34
N VAL A 22 1.47 -6.57 1.61
CA VAL A 22 1.22 -7.63 0.60
C VAL A 22 0.64 -8.90 1.24
N GLU A 23 1.11 -9.27 2.43
CA GLU A 23 0.53 -10.37 3.20
C GLU A 23 -0.94 -10.08 3.54
N CYS A 24 -1.28 -8.86 3.96
CA CYS A 24 -2.67 -8.49 4.25
C CYS A 24 -3.56 -8.58 3.01
N ILE A 25 -3.11 -8.10 1.84
CA ILE A 25 -3.86 -8.28 0.57
C ILE A 25 -4.15 -9.76 0.33
N SER A 26 -3.17 -10.62 0.58
CA SER A 26 -3.28 -12.06 0.37
C SER A 26 -4.22 -12.74 1.38
N ASP A 27 -4.27 -12.25 2.61
CA ASP A 27 -5.19 -12.73 3.64
C ASP A 27 -6.64 -12.35 3.31
N ILE A 28 -6.87 -11.13 2.82
CA ILE A 28 -8.18 -10.69 2.34
C ILE A 28 -8.64 -11.61 1.20
N GLU A 29 -7.80 -11.83 0.19
CA GLU A 29 -8.13 -12.71 -0.94
C GLU A 29 -8.49 -14.14 -0.50
N ARG A 30 -7.73 -14.68 0.46
CA ARG A 30 -7.94 -16.04 0.95
C ARG A 30 -9.26 -16.17 1.70
N ALA A 31 -9.54 -15.23 2.61
CA ALA A 31 -10.79 -15.20 3.36
C ALA A 31 -11.99 -15.11 2.41
N VAL A 32 -11.87 -14.29 1.37
CA VAL A 32 -12.90 -14.09 0.35
C VAL A 32 -13.11 -15.35 -0.49
N ALA A 33 -12.04 -16.01 -0.93
CA ALA A 33 -12.13 -17.28 -1.65
C ALA A 33 -12.79 -18.40 -0.82
N GLN A 34 -12.72 -18.30 0.50
CA GLN A 34 -13.35 -19.21 1.45
C GLN A 34 -14.77 -18.79 1.87
N TYR A 35 -15.28 -17.68 1.35
CA TYR A 35 -16.54 -17.04 1.78
C TYR A 35 -16.58 -16.73 3.29
N ASP A 36 -15.42 -16.49 3.89
CA ASP A 36 -15.27 -16.13 5.30
C ASP A 36 -15.25 -14.60 5.45
N ARG A 37 -16.45 -14.04 5.62
CA ARG A 37 -16.64 -12.60 5.77
C ARG A 37 -15.93 -12.04 7.01
N GLN A 38 -15.95 -12.77 8.12
CA GLN A 38 -15.38 -12.30 9.38
C GLN A 38 -13.86 -12.16 9.26
N SER A 39 -13.19 -13.16 8.68
CA SER A 39 -11.75 -13.10 8.43
C SER A 39 -11.39 -12.02 7.42
N ALA A 40 -12.21 -11.81 6.39
CA ALA A 40 -12.00 -10.75 5.41
C ALA A 40 -12.07 -9.36 6.07
N ASP A 41 -13.11 -9.08 6.87
CA ASP A 41 -13.26 -7.82 7.59
C ASP A 41 -12.09 -7.56 8.56
N ALA A 42 -11.67 -8.59 9.29
CA ALA A 42 -10.52 -8.48 10.20
C ALA A 42 -9.22 -8.16 9.45
N ALA A 43 -9.00 -8.78 8.28
CA ALA A 43 -7.84 -8.50 7.43
C ALA A 43 -7.89 -7.10 6.81
N ILE A 44 -9.08 -6.61 6.40
CA ILE A 44 -9.27 -5.25 5.88
C ILE A 44 -8.96 -4.20 6.97
N VAL A 45 -9.47 -4.38 8.20
CA VAL A 45 -9.18 -3.47 9.32
C VAL A 45 -7.68 -3.43 9.61
N ARG A 46 -7.05 -4.60 9.71
CA ARG A 46 -5.59 -4.70 9.91
C ARG A 46 -4.82 -4.00 8.79
N MET A 47 -5.25 -4.16 7.55
CA MET A 47 -4.63 -3.52 6.39
C MET A 47 -4.78 -2.00 6.44
N ALA A 48 -5.93 -1.47 6.84
CA ALA A 48 -6.16 -0.04 6.99
C ALA A 48 -5.24 0.58 8.05
N ASP A 49 -5.10 -0.08 9.22
CA ASP A 49 -4.21 0.39 10.29
C ASP A 49 -2.75 0.43 9.84
N LEU A 50 -2.29 -0.65 9.18
CA LEU A 50 -0.92 -0.75 8.67
C LEU A 50 -0.66 0.27 7.55
N ALA A 51 -1.61 0.43 6.63
CA ALA A 51 -1.50 1.38 5.53
C ALA A 51 -1.43 2.82 6.06
N GLN A 52 -2.27 3.18 7.03
CA GLN A 52 -2.23 4.51 7.64
C GLN A 52 -0.87 4.80 8.29
N ALA A 53 -0.33 3.85 9.04
CA ALA A 53 0.99 4.02 9.67
C ALA A 53 2.10 4.14 8.62
N HIS A 54 2.08 3.28 7.60
CA HIS A 54 3.03 3.27 6.49
C HIS A 54 3.00 4.58 5.70
N PHE A 55 1.83 5.01 5.24
CA PHE A 55 1.63 6.27 4.51
C PHE A 55 2.08 7.48 5.31
N THR A 56 1.78 7.50 6.62
CA THR A 56 2.24 8.58 7.51
C THR A 56 3.76 8.66 7.55
N LEU A 57 4.45 7.52 7.61
CA LEU A 57 5.92 7.47 7.62
C LEU A 57 6.47 8.01 6.29
N GLU A 58 5.97 7.52 5.16
CA GLU A 58 6.44 7.97 3.85
C GLU A 58 6.23 9.48 3.65
N GLU A 59 5.05 9.99 3.98
CA GLU A 59 4.74 11.41 3.86
C GLU A 59 5.60 12.28 4.79
N CYS A 60 5.94 11.77 5.97
CA CYS A 60 6.91 12.43 6.85
C CYS A 60 8.29 12.50 6.21
N LEU A 61 8.78 11.39 5.64
CA LEU A 61 10.08 11.33 4.96
C LEU A 61 10.10 12.28 3.75
N MET A 62 9.06 12.23 2.91
CA MET A 62 8.90 13.12 1.76
C MET A 62 8.88 14.59 2.18
N ARG A 63 8.20 14.94 3.27
CA ARG A 63 8.14 16.32 3.78
C ARG A 63 9.49 16.81 4.33
N ILE A 64 10.24 15.95 5.03
CA ILE A 64 11.57 16.29 5.55
C ILE A 64 12.58 16.59 4.43
N LEU A 65 12.38 15.98 3.26
CA LEU A 65 13.26 16.09 2.10
C LEU A 65 12.78 17.09 1.05
N ASP A 66 11.69 17.81 1.32
CA ASP A 66 11.04 18.70 0.35
C ASP A 66 10.75 17.98 -0.99
N TYR A 67 10.29 16.73 -0.94
CA TYR A 67 9.99 15.94 -2.13
C TYR A 67 8.87 16.60 -2.96
N PRO A 68 9.13 17.00 -4.24
CA PRO A 68 8.16 17.75 -5.03
C PRO A 68 6.85 17.01 -5.31
N GLY A 69 6.88 15.67 -5.31
CA GLY A 69 5.73 14.82 -5.60
C GLY A 69 4.84 14.51 -4.39
N LEU A 70 5.09 15.10 -3.21
CA LEU A 70 4.36 14.77 -1.97
C LEU A 70 2.84 14.89 -2.12
N ALA A 71 2.34 15.96 -2.74
CA ALA A 71 0.90 16.19 -2.85
C ALA A 71 0.20 15.12 -3.72
N GLU A 72 0.82 14.73 -4.82
CA GLU A 72 0.31 13.67 -5.69
C GLU A 72 0.38 12.30 -5.00
N HIS A 73 1.48 12.02 -4.30
CA HIS A 73 1.66 10.77 -3.56
C HIS A 73 0.61 10.60 -2.45
N ALA A 74 0.36 11.66 -1.66
CA ALA A 74 -0.65 11.66 -0.61
C ALA A 74 -2.09 11.50 -1.17
N ASP A 75 -2.35 11.96 -2.39
CA ASP A 75 -3.65 11.72 -3.03
C ASP A 75 -3.84 10.24 -3.37
N HIS A 76 -2.80 9.55 -3.86
CA HIS A 76 -2.85 8.10 -4.07
C HIS A 76 -3.12 7.33 -2.76
N HIS A 77 -2.48 7.72 -1.66
CA HIS A 77 -2.75 7.15 -0.33
C HIS A 77 -4.20 7.33 0.10
N LYS A 78 -4.75 8.52 -0.12
CA LYS A 78 -6.14 8.83 0.19
C LYS A 78 -7.10 7.98 -0.64
N GLN A 79 -6.86 7.84 -1.94
CA GLN A 79 -7.66 6.99 -2.82
C GLN A 79 -7.68 5.53 -2.34
N PHE A 80 -6.52 5.02 -1.92
CA PHE A 80 -6.42 3.67 -1.36
C PHE A 80 -7.20 3.50 -0.06
N SER A 81 -7.07 4.47 0.85
CA SER A 81 -7.75 4.44 2.15
C SER A 81 -9.27 4.45 1.97
N VAL A 82 -9.78 5.30 1.07
CA VAL A 82 -11.20 5.31 0.69
C VAL A 82 -11.61 3.99 0.07
N HIS A 83 -10.78 3.38 -0.79
CA HIS A 83 -11.09 2.09 -1.38
C HIS A 83 -11.19 0.97 -0.33
N LEU A 84 -10.33 0.97 0.69
CA LEU A 84 -10.41 0.01 1.80
C LEU A 84 -11.73 0.11 2.57
N GLU A 85 -12.26 1.33 2.76
CA GLU A 85 -13.57 1.53 3.38
C GLU A 85 -14.68 0.85 2.55
N THR A 86 -14.59 0.91 1.22
CA THR A 86 -15.57 0.23 0.36
C THR A 86 -15.54 -1.29 0.55
N LEU A 87 -14.39 -1.90 0.84
CA LEU A 87 -14.32 -3.36 1.04
C LEU A 87 -15.11 -3.83 2.27
N GLN A 88 -15.38 -2.94 3.22
CA GLN A 88 -16.18 -3.24 4.41
C GLN A 88 -17.70 -3.16 4.15
N GLU A 89 -18.13 -2.60 3.01
CA GLU A 89 -19.55 -2.49 2.69
C GLU A 89 -20.17 -3.88 2.40
N PRO A 90 -21.48 -4.06 2.65
CA PRO A 90 -22.22 -5.21 2.15
C PRO A 90 -22.22 -5.22 0.61
N PHE A 91 -22.06 -6.39 0.00
CA PHE A 91 -22.04 -6.55 -1.45
C PHE A 91 -23.22 -7.39 -1.94
N VAL A 92 -23.73 -7.01 -3.12
CA VAL A 92 -24.89 -7.64 -3.76
C VAL A 92 -24.48 -8.86 -4.59
N THR A 93 -23.28 -8.84 -5.20
CA THR A 93 -22.76 -9.92 -6.04
C THR A 93 -21.27 -10.19 -5.79
N THR A 94 -20.82 -11.40 -6.13
CA THR A 94 -19.42 -11.82 -6.06
C THR A 94 -18.51 -11.08 -7.04
N ASP A 95 -19.05 -10.62 -8.18
CA ASP A 95 -18.28 -9.95 -9.23
C ASP A 95 -17.85 -8.55 -8.80
N VAL A 96 -18.76 -7.78 -8.18
CA VAL A 96 -18.44 -6.47 -7.60
C VAL A 96 -17.34 -6.60 -6.55
N PHE A 97 -17.39 -7.66 -5.74
CA PHE A 97 -16.36 -7.91 -4.75
C PHE A 97 -15.01 -8.25 -5.38
N ARG A 98 -15.00 -9.08 -6.44
CA ARG A 98 -13.78 -9.41 -7.20
C ARG A 98 -13.13 -8.16 -7.79
N GLU A 99 -13.90 -7.27 -8.42
CA GLU A 99 -13.38 -6.02 -8.99
C GLU A 99 -12.70 -5.15 -7.92
N ARG A 100 -13.28 -5.08 -6.70
CA ARG A 100 -12.67 -4.33 -5.59
C ARG A 100 -11.35 -4.95 -5.10
N ILE A 101 -11.22 -6.28 -5.15
CA ILE A 101 -9.95 -6.95 -4.84
C ILE A 101 -8.93 -6.75 -5.96
N GLU A 102 -9.34 -6.79 -7.22
CA GLU A 102 -8.47 -6.51 -8.37
C GLU A 102 -7.89 -5.10 -8.32
N PHE A 103 -8.66 -4.12 -7.85
CA PHE A 103 -8.15 -2.78 -7.59
C PHE A 103 -6.97 -2.78 -6.61
N LEU A 104 -7.00 -3.57 -5.54
CA LEU A 104 -5.88 -3.62 -4.58
C LEU A 104 -4.57 -4.02 -5.26
N HIS A 105 -4.61 -4.98 -6.18
CA HIS A 105 -3.43 -5.39 -6.95
C HIS A 105 -2.95 -4.30 -7.89
N GLN A 106 -3.87 -3.74 -8.67
CA GLN A 106 -3.53 -2.73 -9.68
C GLN A 106 -2.96 -1.47 -9.02
N TRP A 107 -3.60 -1.03 -7.93
CA TRP A 107 -3.14 0.09 -7.14
C TRP A 107 -1.77 -0.21 -6.55
N TRP A 108 -1.59 -1.36 -5.88
CA TRP A 108 -0.31 -1.72 -5.26
C TRP A 108 0.83 -1.75 -6.28
N ASP A 109 0.62 -2.45 -7.40
CA ASP A 109 1.64 -2.61 -8.43
C ASP A 109 2.03 -1.25 -9.02
N THR A 110 1.05 -0.39 -9.29
CA THR A 110 1.28 0.96 -9.83
C THR A 110 1.95 1.86 -8.81
N HIS A 111 1.46 1.86 -7.56
CA HIS A 111 1.94 2.72 -6.48
C HIS A 111 3.39 2.43 -6.17
N VAL A 112 3.70 1.18 -5.82
CA VAL A 112 5.06 0.78 -5.43
C VAL A 112 6.05 0.96 -6.59
N GLN A 113 5.68 0.52 -7.80
CA GLN A 113 6.63 0.55 -8.92
C GLN A 113 6.83 1.94 -9.53
N LYS A 114 5.92 2.89 -9.34
CA LYS A 114 6.05 4.24 -9.92
C LYS A 114 6.29 5.29 -8.86
N HIS A 115 5.41 5.38 -7.87
CA HIS A 115 5.41 6.46 -6.89
C HIS A 115 6.45 6.21 -5.81
N ASP A 116 6.45 5.02 -5.20
CA ASP A 116 7.37 4.73 -4.10
C ASP A 116 8.82 4.66 -4.57
N LYS A 117 9.05 4.01 -5.72
CA LYS A 117 10.37 4.03 -6.37
C LYS A 117 10.86 5.45 -6.66
N SER A 118 9.97 6.37 -7.05
CA SER A 118 10.38 7.74 -7.38
C SER A 118 10.83 8.51 -6.14
N TYR A 119 10.11 8.42 -5.03
CA TYR A 119 10.55 9.08 -3.78
C TYR A 119 11.77 8.36 -3.19
N ALA A 120 11.83 7.03 -3.25
CA ALA A 120 12.95 6.26 -2.70
C ALA A 120 14.27 6.61 -3.40
N LEU A 121 14.25 6.74 -4.74
CA LEU A 121 15.41 7.22 -5.50
C LEU A 121 15.81 8.64 -5.10
N HIS A 122 14.84 9.51 -4.80
CA HIS A 122 15.11 10.87 -4.33
C HIS A 122 15.76 10.87 -2.93
N LEU A 123 15.24 10.07 -1.99
CA LEU A 123 15.78 9.89 -0.64
C LEU A 123 17.21 9.33 -0.68
N LEU A 124 17.45 8.27 -1.46
CA LEU A 124 18.76 7.62 -1.54
C LEU A 124 19.81 8.55 -2.14
N LYS A 125 19.44 9.42 -3.08
CA LYS A 125 20.35 10.46 -3.60
C LYS A 125 20.70 11.49 -2.54
N HIS A 126 19.71 11.99 -1.78
CA HIS A 126 19.95 12.98 -0.73
C HIS A 126 20.79 12.44 0.43
N THR A 127 20.52 11.20 0.86
CA THR A 127 21.28 10.56 1.94
C THR A 127 22.70 10.15 1.52
N ALA A 128 22.94 9.89 0.23
CA ALA A 128 24.28 9.68 -0.31
C ALA A 128 25.09 10.98 -0.37
N LEU A 129 24.45 12.11 -0.72
CA LEU A 129 25.09 13.43 -0.79
C LEU A 129 25.37 14.05 0.59
N GLY A 130 24.61 13.68 1.63
CA GLY A 130 24.86 14.12 3.01
C GLY A 130 26.02 13.39 3.72
N LYS A 131 26.66 12.41 3.06
CA LYS A 131 27.82 11.66 3.58
C LYS A 131 29.16 12.09 2.97
N SER A 132 29.19 13.16 2.17
CA SER A 132 30.42 13.75 1.62
C SER A 132 30.86 15.01 2.36
#